data_AF-A0A257MLN2-F1
#
_entry.id   AF-A0A257MLN2-F1
#
_cell.length_a   1.000
_cell.length_b   1.000
_cell.length_c   1.000
_cell.angle_alpha   90.00
_cell.angle_beta   90.00
_cell.angle_gamma   90.00
#
_symmetry.space_group_name_H-M   'P 1'
#
loop_
_entity.id
_entity.type
_entity.pdbx_description
1 polymer ?
#
loop_
_entity_poly.entity_id
_entity_poly.type
_entity_poly.pdbx_seq_one_letter_code
_entity_poly.pdbx_strand_id
1 'polypeptide(L)'
;MVGSFSEIRERVAGKEAVVMTAEEISRLVESGDSSRLNEVDVVTTATRAVMSGTYAVLSFPVAEPGSFFRARRAWINGIEVQVGPCPNENLGILDLMVFGTAHSRSRPHYGGGHLFRDLVEGKKTMVEVETDSGRAIQAEVTLDQMPFARLFGSRHAFKNYSAFVNAGRDPVATIFHRLPFAALCAEATFSGCGLINPIQNDPHLESIGIGSRILLNGAEGYVIGTGTRSSKQRPNLSGFADMHLMNPEWMGGFITSAGPECICSWAVAIPVISESILAETGRPDRDIPLPVNDICSRKAIGVADYGDVWTGVDLAVEFEPERCIFCPSCRVEEACPMGALSHEARQPARDESLCFHCGLCVSLCPGGVFRSRLGEVKLKMPSGAVRRIPVTLRQSDRLRAVRLAEDLKRRILDGSFNIVQPVGRIS
;
A
#
# COMPACT_ATOMS: atom_id res chain seq x y z
N MET A 1 6.60 2.94 32.29
CA MET A 1 5.44 2.25 32.93
C MET A 1 4.45 2.03 31.82
N VAL A 2 4.06 0.79 31.57
CA VAL A 2 3.12 0.46 30.50
C VAL A 2 1.69 0.69 30.99
N GLY A 3 0.89 1.45 30.24
CA GLY A 3 -0.49 1.79 30.61
C GLY A 3 -1.50 0.74 30.17
N SER A 4 -2.64 0.66 30.86
CA SER A 4 -3.79 -0.10 30.35
C SER A 4 -4.47 0.65 29.19
N PHE A 5 -5.23 -0.08 28.37
CA PHE A 5 -5.98 0.53 27.26
C PHE A 5 -6.95 1.62 27.73
N SER A 6 -7.57 1.45 28.92
CA SER A 6 -8.50 2.44 29.49
C SER A 6 -7.78 3.73 29.88
N GLU A 7 -6.66 3.61 30.60
CA GLU A 7 -5.86 4.75 31.02
C GLU A 7 -5.34 5.55 29.82
N ILE A 8 -4.82 4.88 28.79
CA ILE A 8 -4.35 5.55 27.56
C ILE A 8 -5.50 6.30 26.88
N ARG A 9 -6.69 5.70 26.80
CA ARG A 9 -7.87 6.37 26.22
C ARG A 9 -8.29 7.60 27.02
N GLU A 10 -8.28 7.51 28.34
CA GLU A 10 -8.60 8.63 29.22
C GLU A 10 -7.59 9.78 29.04
N ARG A 11 -6.30 9.47 28.95
CA ARG A 11 -5.25 10.46 28.66
C ARG A 11 -5.40 11.09 27.28
N VAL A 12 -5.77 10.32 26.25
CA VAL A 12 -6.05 10.87 24.91
C VAL A 12 -7.24 11.82 24.95
N ALA A 13 -8.34 11.42 25.60
CA ALA A 13 -9.53 12.25 25.76
C ALA A 13 -9.24 13.54 26.58
N GLY A 14 -8.37 13.43 27.58
CA GLY A 14 -7.90 14.54 28.41
C GLY A 14 -6.85 15.44 27.75
N LYS A 15 -6.34 15.09 26.56
CA LYS A 15 -5.22 15.77 25.88
C LYS A 15 -3.90 15.75 26.67
N GLU A 16 -3.70 14.70 27.46
CA GLU A 16 -2.52 14.47 28.30
C GLU A 16 -1.65 13.30 27.80
N ALA A 17 -2.09 12.61 26.75
CA ALA A 17 -1.36 11.50 26.16
C ALA A 17 -0.15 11.98 25.35
N VAL A 18 0.97 11.28 25.50
CA VAL A 18 2.15 11.45 24.67
C VAL A 18 1.99 10.57 23.44
N VAL A 19 1.71 11.20 22.29
CA VAL A 19 1.56 10.54 20.99
C VAL A 19 2.77 10.83 20.13
N MET A 20 3.45 9.79 19.67
CA MET A 20 4.63 9.91 18.81
C MET A 20 4.46 9.06 17.56
N THR A 21 5.09 9.45 16.45
CA THR A 21 5.19 8.57 15.28
C THR A 21 6.36 7.59 15.44
N ALA A 22 6.29 6.44 14.78
CA ALA A 22 7.39 5.46 14.83
C ALA A 22 8.74 6.04 14.38
N GLU A 23 8.76 7.06 13.50
CA GLU A 23 10.01 7.79 13.15
C GLU A 23 10.52 8.69 14.29
N GLU A 24 9.63 9.33 15.04
CA GLU A 24 10.02 10.08 16.23
C GLU A 24 10.60 9.15 17.31
N ILE A 25 10.01 7.97 17.48
CA ILE A 25 10.53 6.91 18.37
C ILE A 25 11.92 6.47 17.93
N SER A 26 12.12 6.18 16.64
CA SER A 26 13.45 5.80 16.11
C SER A 26 14.49 6.87 16.38
N ARG A 27 14.17 8.15 16.15
CA ARG A 27 15.09 9.28 16.41
C ARG A 27 15.45 9.40 17.89
N LEU A 28 14.49 9.17 18.79
CA LEU A 28 14.71 9.19 20.24
C LEU A 28 15.65 8.07 20.70
N VAL A 29 15.49 6.87 20.15
CA VAL A 29 16.38 5.73 20.41
C VAL A 29 17.79 6.02 19.91
N GLU A 30 17.92 6.56 18.70
CA GLU A 30 19.22 6.91 18.09
C GLU A 30 19.97 8.02 18.84
N SER A 31 19.24 8.96 19.46
CA SER A 31 19.87 10.00 20.29
C SER A 31 20.33 9.51 21.67
N GLY A 32 20.05 8.25 22.02
CA GLY A 32 20.41 7.67 23.32
C GLY A 32 19.47 8.02 24.46
N ASP A 33 18.30 8.61 24.17
CA ASP A 33 17.30 9.05 25.17
C ASP A 33 16.16 8.03 25.30
N SER A 34 16.52 6.74 25.33
CA SER A 34 15.56 5.64 25.39
C SER A 34 14.75 5.60 26.69
N SER A 35 15.19 6.31 27.74
CA SER A 35 14.44 6.48 28.99
C SER A 35 13.05 7.07 28.77
N ARG A 36 12.91 8.00 27.82
CA ARG A 36 11.65 8.68 27.52
C ARG A 36 10.63 7.82 26.77
N LEU A 37 11.03 6.66 26.25
CA LEU A 37 10.07 5.70 25.67
C LEU A 37 9.00 5.30 26.68
N ASN A 38 9.35 5.26 27.97
CA ASN A 38 8.43 4.93 29.06
C ASN A 38 7.31 5.96 29.28
N GLU A 39 7.40 7.13 28.67
CA GLU A 39 6.41 8.22 28.75
C GLU A 39 5.38 8.15 27.60
N VAL A 40 5.67 7.35 26.57
CA VAL A 40 4.86 7.28 25.34
C VAL A 40 3.61 6.44 25.57
N ASP A 41 2.45 7.02 25.30
CA ASP A 41 1.15 6.33 25.42
C ASP A 41 0.75 5.65 24.10
N VAL A 42 1.02 6.31 22.97
CA VAL A 42 0.57 5.86 21.65
C VAL A 42 1.66 6.09 20.61
N VAL A 43 1.95 5.06 19.82
CA VAL A 43 2.79 5.16 18.63
C VAL A 43 1.93 5.11 17.38
N THR A 44 1.98 6.13 16.53
CA THR A 44 1.32 6.07 15.21
C THR A 44 2.26 5.46 14.18
N THR A 45 1.70 4.54 13.42
CA THR A 45 2.42 3.71 12.45
C THR A 45 1.68 3.73 11.13
N ALA A 46 2.40 3.44 10.05
CA ALA A 46 1.80 3.36 8.73
C ALA A 46 2.60 2.52 7.75
N THR A 47 1.91 2.05 6.72
CA THR A 47 2.53 1.37 5.59
C THR A 47 1.80 1.75 4.31
N ARG A 48 2.54 1.91 3.21
CA ARG A 48 2.00 2.12 1.88
C ARG A 48 2.81 1.33 0.87
N ALA A 49 2.15 0.44 0.16
CA ALA A 49 2.79 -0.53 -0.70
C ALA A 49 1.87 -1.00 -1.82
N VAL A 50 2.44 -1.72 -2.77
CA VAL A 50 1.66 -2.61 -3.64
C VAL A 50 1.08 -3.73 -2.75
N MET A 51 -0.24 -3.81 -2.68
CA MET A 51 -0.98 -4.73 -1.81
C MET A 51 -1.94 -5.60 -2.61
N SER A 52 -1.68 -6.90 -2.63
CA SER A 52 -2.63 -7.88 -3.17
C SER A 52 -3.78 -8.15 -2.19
N GLY A 53 -4.89 -8.69 -2.70
CA GLY A 53 -6.05 -9.01 -1.87
C GLY A 53 -6.97 -7.81 -1.60
N THR A 54 -6.82 -6.74 -2.37
CA THR A 54 -7.72 -5.58 -2.37
C THR A 54 -8.92 -5.81 -3.30
N TYR A 55 -10.11 -5.42 -2.85
CA TYR A 55 -11.32 -5.43 -3.68
C TYR A 55 -12.31 -4.37 -3.17
N ALA A 56 -13.23 -3.93 -4.03
CA ALA A 56 -14.31 -3.04 -3.66
C ALA A 56 -15.66 -3.75 -3.79
N VAL A 57 -16.61 -3.42 -2.91
CA VAL A 57 -18.03 -3.76 -3.06
C VAL A 57 -18.77 -2.47 -3.32
N LEU A 58 -19.50 -2.41 -4.43
CA LEU A 58 -20.18 -1.22 -4.92
C LEU A 58 -21.67 -1.53 -5.14
N SER A 59 -22.54 -0.57 -4.86
CA SER A 59 -23.97 -0.62 -5.16
C SER A 59 -24.45 0.74 -5.65
N PHE A 60 -25.01 0.80 -6.85
CA PHE A 60 -25.42 2.05 -7.49
C PHE A 60 -26.48 1.85 -8.58
N PRO A 61 -27.32 2.87 -8.87
CA PRO A 61 -28.24 2.83 -9.99
C PRO A 61 -27.48 2.85 -11.34
N VAL A 62 -27.84 1.93 -12.24
CA VAL A 62 -27.29 1.82 -13.60
C VAL A 62 -28.35 2.01 -14.69
N ALA A 63 -29.64 1.91 -14.33
CA ALA A 63 -30.77 2.13 -15.23
C ALA A 63 -32.04 2.47 -14.42
N GLU A 64 -33.13 2.79 -15.11
CA GLU A 64 -34.45 2.98 -14.48
C GLU A 64 -35.02 1.65 -13.94
N PRO A 65 -35.84 1.67 -12.87
CA PRO A 65 -36.52 0.49 -12.37
C PRO A 65 -37.35 -0.25 -13.45
N GLY A 66 -37.32 -1.58 -13.45
CA GLY A 66 -38.01 -2.43 -14.41
C GLY A 66 -37.36 -2.53 -15.80
N SER A 67 -36.25 -1.83 -16.04
CA SER A 67 -35.56 -1.85 -17.34
C SER A 67 -34.88 -3.19 -17.64
N PHE A 68 -34.40 -3.91 -16.62
CA PHE A 68 -33.83 -5.26 -16.73
C PHE A 68 -34.02 -6.06 -15.44
N PHE A 69 -34.05 -7.39 -15.55
CA PHE A 69 -34.29 -8.28 -14.41
C PHE A 69 -33.02 -8.91 -13.84
N ARG A 70 -31.96 -9.03 -14.66
CA ARG A 70 -30.73 -9.72 -14.28
C ARG A 70 -29.54 -9.28 -15.11
N ALA A 71 -28.44 -8.96 -14.44
CA ALA A 71 -27.15 -8.75 -15.06
C ALA A 71 -26.40 -10.08 -15.18
N ARG A 72 -25.98 -10.43 -16.40
CA ARG A 72 -25.19 -11.62 -16.70
C ARG A 72 -23.71 -11.36 -16.49
N ARG A 73 -23.23 -10.24 -17.02
CA ARG A 73 -21.85 -9.74 -16.89
C ARG A 73 -21.88 -8.22 -16.81
N ALA A 74 -20.88 -7.64 -16.17
CA ALA A 74 -20.70 -6.20 -16.18
C ALA A 74 -19.22 -5.83 -16.23
N TRP A 75 -18.94 -4.61 -16.68
CA TRP A 75 -17.62 -4.01 -16.71
C TRP A 75 -17.67 -2.57 -16.22
N ILE A 76 -16.60 -2.12 -15.58
CA ILE A 76 -16.38 -0.70 -15.26
C ILE A 76 -15.04 -0.28 -15.86
N ASN A 77 -15.03 0.70 -16.76
CA ASN A 77 -13.85 1.10 -17.55
C ASN A 77 -13.15 -0.11 -18.23
N GLY A 78 -13.95 -1.09 -18.67
CA GLY A 78 -13.48 -2.33 -19.29
C GLY A 78 -12.92 -3.38 -18.32
N ILE A 79 -12.93 -3.14 -17.01
CA ILE A 79 -12.58 -4.14 -15.98
C ILE A 79 -13.82 -4.99 -15.71
N GLU A 80 -13.72 -6.30 -15.90
CA GLU A 80 -14.80 -7.22 -15.58
C GLU A 80 -15.02 -7.32 -14.06
N VAL A 81 -16.29 -7.28 -13.65
CA VAL A 81 -16.72 -7.30 -12.25
C VAL A 81 -17.53 -8.54 -11.94
N GLN A 82 -17.60 -8.90 -10.66
CA GLN A 82 -18.50 -9.95 -10.18
C GLN A 82 -19.85 -9.31 -9.83
N VAL A 83 -20.89 -9.62 -10.59
CA VAL A 83 -22.27 -9.16 -10.33
C VAL A 83 -22.82 -9.85 -9.08
N GLY A 84 -23.63 -9.11 -8.32
CA GLY A 84 -24.18 -9.53 -7.04
C GLY A 84 -23.37 -8.97 -5.86
N PRO A 85 -23.64 -9.40 -4.62
CA PRO A 85 -24.40 -10.60 -4.28
C PRO A 85 -25.92 -10.42 -4.20
N CYS A 86 -26.42 -9.18 -4.23
CA CYS A 86 -27.84 -8.89 -4.09
C CYS A 86 -28.52 -8.73 -5.47
N PRO A 87 -29.65 -9.40 -5.73
CA PRO A 87 -30.34 -9.34 -7.02
C PRO A 87 -31.24 -8.10 -7.13
N ASN A 88 -30.66 -6.90 -7.07
CA ASN A 88 -31.38 -5.63 -7.09
C ASN A 88 -31.60 -5.05 -8.51
N GLU A 89 -31.32 -5.83 -9.55
CA GLU A 89 -31.35 -5.36 -10.94
C GLU A 89 -32.72 -4.87 -11.40
N ASN A 90 -33.81 -5.46 -10.88
CA ASN A 90 -35.18 -5.00 -11.19
C ASN A 90 -35.47 -3.58 -10.63
N LEU A 91 -34.70 -3.12 -9.64
CA LEU A 91 -34.74 -1.73 -9.15
C LEU A 91 -33.85 -0.80 -10.00
N GLY A 92 -33.21 -1.32 -11.04
CA GLY A 92 -32.21 -0.59 -11.81
C GLY A 92 -30.86 -0.44 -11.10
N ILE A 93 -30.66 -1.13 -9.97
CA ILE A 93 -29.45 -1.06 -9.14
C ILE A 93 -28.55 -2.25 -9.45
N LEU A 94 -27.25 -1.99 -9.55
CA LEU A 94 -26.23 -3.01 -9.72
C LEU A 94 -25.40 -3.13 -8.45
N ASP A 95 -25.50 -4.28 -7.78
CA ASP A 95 -24.55 -4.70 -6.76
C ASP A 95 -23.41 -5.49 -7.42
N LEU A 96 -22.18 -5.19 -7.04
CA LEU A 96 -21.02 -5.85 -7.63
C LEU A 96 -19.78 -5.84 -6.72
N MET A 97 -18.83 -6.72 -7.05
CA MET A 97 -17.48 -6.71 -6.51
C MET A 97 -16.44 -6.50 -7.62
N VAL A 98 -15.46 -5.65 -7.36
CA VAL A 98 -14.33 -5.37 -8.26
C VAL A 98 -13.03 -5.78 -7.59
N PHE A 99 -12.20 -6.56 -8.27
CA PHE A 99 -10.89 -6.96 -7.73
C PHE A 99 -9.80 -5.96 -8.11
N GLY A 100 -8.92 -5.61 -7.16
CA GLY A 100 -7.85 -4.62 -7.35
C GLY A 100 -6.81 -5.02 -8.40
N THR A 101 -6.62 -6.32 -8.62
CA THR A 101 -5.70 -6.90 -9.62
C THR A 101 -6.41 -7.27 -10.93
N ALA A 102 -7.68 -6.90 -11.10
CA ALA A 102 -8.36 -7.12 -12.38
C ALA A 102 -7.84 -6.16 -13.45
N HIS A 103 -7.80 -6.61 -14.70
CA HIS A 103 -7.26 -5.85 -15.82
C HIS A 103 -8.38 -5.35 -16.73
N SER A 104 -8.22 -4.17 -17.31
CA SER A 104 -9.14 -3.69 -18.34
C SER A 104 -8.93 -4.44 -19.65
N ARG A 105 -10.03 -4.80 -20.32
CA ARG A 105 -10.01 -5.38 -21.67
C ARG A 105 -9.71 -4.38 -22.77
N SER A 106 -9.91 -3.09 -22.51
CA SER A 106 -9.83 -2.01 -23.52
C SER A 106 -8.68 -1.02 -23.28
N ARG A 107 -8.14 -0.97 -22.06
CA ARG A 107 -7.07 -0.03 -21.68
C ARG A 107 -5.83 -0.81 -21.23
N PRO A 108 -4.76 -0.88 -22.04
CA PRO A 108 -3.48 -1.44 -21.62
C PRO A 108 -3.00 -0.74 -20.35
N HIS A 109 -2.43 -1.51 -19.41
CA HIS A 109 -1.90 -0.99 -18.15
C HIS A 109 -2.90 -0.35 -17.17
N TYR A 110 -4.21 -0.47 -17.42
CA TYR A 110 -5.24 -0.04 -16.48
C TYR A 110 -5.85 -1.24 -15.76
N GLY A 111 -6.09 -1.12 -14.46
CA GLY A 111 -6.59 -2.21 -13.62
C GLY A 111 -7.33 -1.72 -12.38
N GLY A 112 -7.76 -2.64 -11.53
CA GLY A 112 -8.64 -2.36 -10.38
C GLY A 112 -8.12 -1.25 -9.47
N GLY A 113 -6.84 -1.24 -9.13
CA GLY A 113 -6.24 -0.15 -8.33
C GLY A 113 -6.32 1.23 -8.99
N HIS A 114 -6.23 1.30 -10.33
CA HIS A 114 -6.42 2.56 -11.07
C HIS A 114 -7.88 3.00 -11.02
N LEU A 115 -8.82 2.06 -11.23
CA LEU A 115 -10.24 2.34 -11.15
C LEU A 115 -10.67 2.83 -9.76
N PHE A 116 -10.15 2.22 -8.69
CA PHE A 116 -10.48 2.67 -7.34
C PHE A 116 -10.03 4.11 -7.09
N ARG A 117 -8.83 4.48 -7.57
CA ARG A 117 -8.35 5.86 -7.47
C ARG A 117 -9.18 6.80 -8.34
N ASP A 118 -9.48 6.43 -9.59
CA ASP A 118 -10.31 7.24 -10.47
C ASP A 118 -11.68 7.55 -9.85
N LEU A 119 -12.32 6.57 -9.20
CA LEU A 119 -13.57 6.76 -8.45
C LEU A 119 -13.40 7.76 -7.30
N VAL A 120 -12.36 7.60 -6.48
CA VAL A 120 -12.08 8.49 -5.33
C VAL A 120 -11.69 9.90 -5.77
N GLU A 121 -11.09 10.05 -6.96
CA GLU A 121 -10.84 11.36 -7.60
C GLU A 121 -12.12 11.99 -8.18
N GLY A 122 -13.27 11.32 -8.09
CA GLY A 122 -14.55 11.79 -8.62
C GLY A 122 -14.64 11.71 -10.15
N LYS A 123 -13.77 10.93 -10.81
CA LYS A 123 -13.83 10.77 -12.26
C LYS A 123 -15.04 9.93 -12.66
N LYS A 124 -15.60 10.27 -13.81
CA LYS A 124 -16.64 9.45 -14.45
C LYS A 124 -16.07 8.10 -14.88
N THR A 125 -16.85 7.05 -14.64
CA THR A 125 -16.53 5.68 -15.05
C THR A 125 -17.64 5.12 -15.92
N MET A 126 -17.26 4.45 -17.01
CA MET A 126 -18.19 3.82 -17.93
C MET A 126 -18.55 2.43 -17.43
N VAL A 127 -19.83 2.21 -17.14
CA VAL A 127 -20.39 0.93 -16.73
C VAL A 127 -21.09 0.31 -17.93
N GLU A 128 -20.75 -0.92 -18.24
CA GLU A 128 -21.37 -1.71 -19.30
C GLU A 128 -21.99 -2.95 -18.66
N VAL A 129 -23.28 -3.19 -18.88
CA VAL A 129 -24.00 -4.37 -18.37
C VAL A 129 -24.52 -5.18 -19.54
N GLU A 130 -24.20 -6.46 -19.54
CA GLU A 130 -24.83 -7.43 -20.42
C GLU A 130 -25.90 -8.18 -19.64
N THR A 131 -27.15 -8.11 -20.10
CA THR A 131 -28.30 -8.77 -19.45
C THR A 131 -28.50 -10.20 -19.95
N ASP A 132 -29.25 -11.02 -19.22
CA ASP A 132 -29.62 -12.39 -19.66
C ASP A 132 -30.43 -12.39 -20.97
N SER A 133 -31.12 -11.28 -21.28
CA SER A 133 -31.85 -11.09 -22.55
C SER A 133 -30.95 -10.71 -23.74
N GLY A 134 -29.64 -10.60 -23.54
CA GLY A 134 -28.68 -10.16 -24.57
C GLY A 134 -28.68 -8.65 -24.82
N ARG A 135 -29.52 -7.87 -24.13
CA ARG A 135 -29.50 -6.40 -24.17
C ARG A 135 -28.27 -5.86 -23.45
N ALA A 136 -27.67 -4.82 -24.00
CA ALA A 136 -26.59 -4.05 -23.39
C ALA A 136 -27.12 -2.76 -22.77
N ILE A 137 -26.71 -2.47 -21.54
CA ILE A 137 -26.96 -1.19 -20.85
C ILE A 137 -25.62 -0.50 -20.65
N GLN A 138 -25.59 0.81 -20.86
CA GLN A 138 -24.41 1.63 -20.60
C GLN A 138 -24.80 2.83 -19.74
N ALA A 139 -23.95 3.16 -18.77
CA ALA A 139 -24.12 4.32 -17.91
C ALA A 139 -22.75 4.93 -17.57
N GLU A 140 -22.69 6.26 -17.50
CA GLU A 140 -21.57 6.94 -16.84
C GLU A 140 -21.95 7.18 -15.38
N VAL A 141 -21.11 6.71 -14.46
CA VAL A 141 -21.32 6.90 -13.02
C VAL A 141 -20.07 7.45 -12.35
N THR A 142 -20.27 8.32 -11.36
CA THR A 142 -19.26 8.84 -10.44
C THR A 142 -19.47 8.24 -9.04
N LEU A 143 -18.47 8.37 -8.16
CA LEU A 143 -18.53 7.79 -6.82
C LEU A 143 -19.66 8.39 -5.96
N ASP A 144 -19.95 9.68 -6.08
CA ASP A 144 -21.07 10.35 -5.38
C ASP A 144 -22.46 9.81 -5.78
N GLN A 145 -22.56 9.17 -6.95
CA GLN A 145 -23.76 8.46 -7.41
C GLN A 145 -23.82 7.01 -6.90
N MET A 146 -22.86 6.55 -6.10
CA MET A 146 -22.82 5.22 -5.52
C MET A 146 -23.19 5.26 -4.03
N PRO A 147 -24.47 5.03 -3.64
CA PRO A 147 -24.87 5.06 -2.23
C PRO A 147 -24.05 4.13 -1.33
N PHE A 148 -23.50 3.05 -1.88
CA PHE A 148 -22.59 2.18 -1.17
C PHE A 148 -21.31 1.96 -1.99
N ALA A 149 -20.17 2.35 -1.41
CA ALA A 149 -18.86 2.08 -1.97
C ALA A 149 -17.85 1.80 -0.84
N ARG A 150 -17.37 0.56 -0.77
CA ARG A 150 -16.48 0.12 0.32
C ARG A 150 -15.31 -0.66 -0.22
N LEU A 151 -14.10 -0.24 0.18
CA LEU A 151 -12.87 -0.96 -0.15
C LEU A 151 -12.54 -1.93 0.99
N PHE A 152 -12.13 -3.13 0.61
CA PHE A 152 -11.73 -4.20 1.51
C PHE A 152 -10.30 -4.62 1.22
N GLY A 153 -9.58 -4.93 2.30
CA GLY A 153 -8.33 -5.68 2.26
C GLY A 153 -8.55 -7.05 2.87
N SER A 154 -8.34 -8.10 2.10
CA SER A 154 -8.32 -9.48 2.61
C SER A 154 -6.94 -9.91 3.11
N ARG A 155 -5.87 -9.17 2.79
CA ARG A 155 -4.49 -9.53 3.11
C ARG A 155 -3.57 -8.31 3.09
N HIS A 156 -3.70 -7.43 4.07
CA HIS A 156 -2.98 -6.15 4.13
C HIS A 156 -2.10 -6.02 5.38
N ALA A 157 -1.32 -4.93 5.45
CA ALA A 157 -0.53 -4.54 6.63
C ALA A 157 0.42 -5.63 7.19
N PHE A 158 1.08 -6.42 6.34
CA PHE A 158 2.03 -7.46 6.77
C PHE A 158 3.07 -6.94 7.77
N LYS A 159 3.38 -7.70 8.84
CA LYS A 159 4.46 -7.37 9.80
C LYS A 159 5.75 -6.91 9.11
N ASN A 160 6.31 -7.81 8.33
CA ASN A 160 7.41 -7.58 7.41
C ASN A 160 7.14 -8.39 6.14
N TYR A 161 7.74 -7.99 5.03
CA TYR A 161 7.59 -8.70 3.77
C TYR A 161 8.92 -9.29 3.32
N SER A 162 9.39 -8.97 2.11
CA SER A 162 10.57 -9.60 1.54
C SER A 162 11.20 -8.71 0.48
N ALA A 163 12.50 -8.91 0.30
CA ALA A 163 13.20 -8.57 -0.91
C ALA A 163 13.06 -9.71 -1.92
N PHE A 164 13.16 -9.36 -3.20
CA PHE A 164 13.09 -10.26 -4.33
C PHE A 164 14.31 -10.06 -5.21
N VAL A 165 14.79 -11.17 -5.78
CA VAL A 165 15.83 -11.21 -6.81
C VAL A 165 15.46 -12.29 -7.82
N ASN A 166 16.06 -12.26 -9.00
CA ASN A 166 15.97 -13.35 -9.97
C ASN A 166 17.30 -14.09 -10.04
N ALA A 167 17.42 -15.26 -9.40
CA ALA A 167 18.63 -16.07 -9.45
C ALA A 167 18.75 -16.93 -10.73
N GLY A 168 17.73 -16.90 -11.59
CA GLY A 168 17.70 -17.59 -12.87
C GLY A 168 18.64 -16.99 -13.91
N ARG A 169 18.69 -17.60 -15.09
CA ARG A 169 19.55 -17.19 -16.22
C ARG A 169 18.88 -16.19 -17.16
N ASP A 170 17.56 -16.15 -17.17
CA ASP A 170 16.75 -15.36 -18.09
C ASP A 170 15.90 -14.33 -17.34
N PRO A 171 15.62 -13.15 -17.93
CA PRO A 171 14.66 -12.21 -17.37
C PRO A 171 13.25 -12.79 -17.27
N VAL A 172 12.52 -12.46 -16.21
CA VAL A 172 11.18 -13.04 -15.94
C VAL A 172 10.14 -11.95 -15.73
N ALA A 173 8.97 -12.11 -16.36
CA ALA A 173 7.79 -11.28 -16.10
C ALA A 173 7.22 -11.59 -14.70
N THR A 174 6.92 -10.54 -13.94
CA THR A 174 6.59 -10.66 -12.53
C THR A 174 5.80 -9.47 -12.01
N ILE A 175 5.05 -9.69 -10.92
CA ILE A 175 4.37 -8.63 -10.15
C ILE A 175 5.35 -7.80 -9.31
N PHE A 176 6.62 -8.22 -9.21
CA PHE A 176 7.60 -7.59 -8.33
C PHE A 176 8.49 -6.55 -9.02
N HIS A 177 8.31 -6.34 -10.33
CA HIS A 177 9.09 -5.39 -11.11
C HIS A 177 8.30 -4.95 -12.35
N ARG A 178 8.48 -3.68 -12.77
CA ARG A 178 7.79 -3.09 -13.93
C ARG A 178 8.31 -3.59 -15.27
N LEU A 179 9.62 -3.77 -15.37
CA LEU A 179 10.27 -4.41 -16.52
C LEU A 179 10.46 -5.91 -16.24
N PRO A 180 10.75 -6.76 -17.24
CA PRO A 180 11.22 -8.12 -17.00
C PRO A 180 12.38 -8.12 -16.00
N PHE A 181 12.25 -8.85 -14.90
CA PHE A 181 13.17 -8.80 -13.76
C PHE A 181 14.53 -9.40 -14.17
N ALA A 182 15.58 -8.60 -14.14
CA ALA A 182 16.91 -8.96 -14.64
C ALA A 182 17.50 -10.19 -13.94
N ALA A 183 18.09 -11.08 -14.73
CA ALA A 183 18.63 -12.37 -14.32
C ALA A 183 19.86 -12.28 -13.42
N LEU A 184 20.30 -13.43 -12.91
CA LEU A 184 21.56 -13.64 -12.20
C LEU A 184 21.72 -12.76 -10.96
N CYS A 185 20.63 -12.36 -10.30
CA CYS A 185 20.58 -11.40 -9.21
C CYS A 185 21.30 -10.09 -9.54
N ALA A 186 21.10 -9.57 -10.76
CA ALA A 186 21.66 -8.29 -11.18
C ALA A 186 21.01 -7.10 -10.46
N GLU A 187 19.74 -7.26 -10.05
CA GLU A 187 18.98 -6.23 -9.35
C GLU A 187 18.09 -6.85 -8.26
N ALA A 188 17.62 -6.00 -7.34
CA ALA A 188 16.70 -6.36 -6.29
C ALA A 188 15.50 -5.40 -6.24
N THR A 189 14.36 -5.94 -5.82
CA THR A 189 13.21 -5.14 -5.37
C THR A 189 12.81 -5.55 -3.98
N PHE A 190 12.05 -4.72 -3.28
CA PHE A 190 11.52 -5.09 -1.98
C PHE A 190 10.19 -4.41 -1.70
N SER A 191 9.46 -4.95 -0.73
CA SER A 191 8.23 -4.35 -0.18
C SER A 191 8.31 -4.34 1.35
N GLY A 192 7.66 -3.36 1.96
CA GLY A 192 7.63 -3.12 3.39
C GLY A 192 8.26 -1.78 3.79
N CYS A 193 7.63 -1.10 4.75
CA CYS A 193 8.09 0.20 5.25
C CYS A 193 9.04 0.09 6.47
N GLY A 194 9.53 -1.11 6.81
CA GLY A 194 10.45 -1.31 7.92
C GLY A 194 9.84 -0.93 9.27
N LEU A 195 10.58 -0.19 10.09
CA LEU A 195 10.23 0.17 11.46
C LEU A 195 8.88 0.89 11.61
N ILE A 196 8.38 1.59 10.58
CA ILE A 196 7.11 2.31 10.70
C ILE A 196 5.88 1.43 10.45
N ASN A 197 6.08 0.16 10.09
CA ASN A 197 4.98 -0.73 9.72
C ASN A 197 4.12 -1.10 10.94
N PRO A 198 2.78 -1.00 10.87
CA PRO A 198 1.90 -1.29 12.01
C PRO A 198 2.16 -2.58 12.77
N ILE A 199 2.11 -3.73 12.09
CA ILE A 199 2.28 -5.02 12.79
C ILE A 199 3.74 -5.24 13.20
N GLN A 200 4.72 -4.54 12.62
CA GLN A 200 6.09 -4.60 13.15
C GLN A 200 6.19 -3.97 14.55
N ASN A 201 5.32 -3.01 14.87
CA ASN A 201 5.26 -2.35 16.18
C ASN A 201 4.36 -3.10 17.19
N ASP A 202 3.52 -4.02 16.71
CA ASP A 202 2.69 -4.91 17.52
C ASP A 202 2.66 -6.32 16.90
N PRO A 203 3.79 -7.06 16.92
CA PRO A 203 3.93 -8.31 16.18
C PRO A 203 3.12 -9.47 16.76
N HIS A 204 2.64 -9.33 17.99
CA HIS A 204 1.79 -10.29 18.68
C HIS A 204 0.30 -9.92 18.65
N LEU A 205 -0.05 -8.80 18.00
CA LEU A 205 -1.42 -8.28 17.90
C LEU A 205 -2.06 -8.13 19.30
N GLU A 206 -1.29 -7.59 20.24
CA GLU A 206 -1.71 -7.36 21.62
C GLU A 206 -2.69 -6.18 21.70
N SER A 207 -2.42 -5.13 20.94
CA SER A 207 -3.23 -3.91 20.86
C SER A 207 -4.13 -3.86 19.62
N ILE A 208 -3.72 -4.50 18.52
CA ILE A 208 -4.49 -4.62 17.29
C ILE A 208 -5.40 -5.85 17.36
N GLY A 209 -6.69 -5.68 17.12
CA GLY A 209 -7.65 -6.78 17.06
C GLY A 209 -8.87 -6.47 16.21
N ILE A 210 -9.89 -7.32 16.30
CA ILE A 210 -11.17 -7.11 15.63
C ILE A 210 -11.80 -5.83 16.17
N GLY A 211 -12.22 -4.94 15.27
CA GLY A 211 -12.80 -3.64 15.61
C GLY A 211 -11.77 -2.54 15.91
N SER A 212 -10.47 -2.82 15.84
CA SER A 212 -9.46 -1.75 15.86
C SER A 212 -9.72 -0.76 14.74
N ARG A 213 -9.79 0.52 15.08
CA ARG A 213 -9.88 1.62 14.11
C ARG A 213 -8.54 1.81 13.41
N ILE A 214 -8.63 2.12 12.13
CA ILE A 214 -7.49 2.32 11.23
C ILE A 214 -7.78 3.50 10.31
N LEU A 215 -6.74 4.00 9.64
CA LEU A 215 -6.93 4.71 8.38
C LEU A 215 -6.58 3.77 7.23
N LEU A 216 -7.53 3.49 6.34
CA LEU A 216 -7.30 2.79 5.08
C LEU A 216 -7.42 3.81 3.94
N ASN A 217 -6.32 4.06 3.24
CA ASN A 217 -6.23 5.12 2.22
C ASN A 217 -6.73 6.49 2.71
N GLY A 218 -6.47 6.81 3.99
CA GLY A 218 -6.87 8.07 4.64
C GLY A 218 -8.30 8.11 5.20
N ALA A 219 -9.15 7.15 4.85
CA ALA A 219 -10.49 6.99 5.40
C ALA A 219 -10.47 6.20 6.71
N GLU A 220 -11.31 6.57 7.68
CA GLU A 220 -11.52 5.74 8.86
C GLU A 220 -12.15 4.40 8.48
N GLY A 221 -11.57 3.34 9.03
CA GLY A 221 -11.98 1.97 8.78
C GLY A 221 -11.80 1.10 10.00
N TYR A 222 -12.03 -0.20 9.81
CA TYR A 222 -11.93 -1.19 10.87
C TYR A 222 -11.19 -2.44 10.42
N VAL A 223 -10.40 -2.98 11.33
CA VAL A 223 -9.91 -4.36 11.25
C VAL A 223 -11.08 -5.31 11.49
N ILE A 224 -11.30 -6.25 10.57
CA ILE A 224 -12.34 -7.30 10.72
C ILE A 224 -11.77 -8.64 11.18
N GLY A 225 -10.44 -8.79 11.13
CA GLY A 225 -9.74 -9.94 11.71
C GLY A 225 -8.47 -10.30 10.97
N THR A 226 -8.15 -11.58 11.01
CA THR A 226 -7.00 -12.18 10.34
C THR A 226 -7.10 -12.03 8.82
N GLY A 227 -6.02 -11.65 8.15
CA GLY A 227 -5.96 -11.70 6.69
C GLY A 227 -5.61 -13.09 6.14
N THR A 228 -5.81 -13.30 4.84
CA THR A 228 -5.54 -14.59 4.20
C THR A 228 -4.06 -14.96 4.27
N ARG A 229 -3.76 -16.26 4.44
CA ARG A 229 -2.39 -16.77 4.63
C ARG A 229 -1.65 -16.20 5.84
N SER A 230 -2.34 -15.50 6.75
CA SER A 230 -1.75 -15.04 8.00
C SER A 230 -1.37 -16.24 8.88
N SER A 231 -0.30 -16.07 9.65
CA SER A 231 0.12 -17.02 10.68
C SER A 231 0.76 -16.25 11.83
N LYS A 232 0.95 -16.90 12.98
CA LYS A 232 1.65 -16.30 14.14
C LYS A 232 3.02 -15.71 13.78
N GLN A 233 3.74 -16.35 12.87
CA GLN A 233 5.07 -15.88 12.44
C GLN A 233 4.99 -14.77 11.39
N ARG A 234 3.93 -14.75 10.57
CA ARG A 234 3.72 -13.79 9.47
C ARG A 234 2.31 -13.18 9.53
N PRO A 235 2.00 -12.43 10.61
CA PRO A 235 0.67 -11.85 10.76
C PRO A 235 0.41 -10.78 9.70
N ASN A 236 -0.84 -10.72 9.27
CA ASN A 236 -1.41 -9.69 8.40
C ASN A 236 -2.91 -9.53 8.70
N LEU A 237 -3.48 -8.39 8.32
CA LEU A 237 -4.84 -7.99 8.69
C LEU A 237 -5.79 -8.09 7.50
N SER A 238 -7.07 -8.27 7.82
CA SER A 238 -8.18 -7.91 6.95
C SER A 238 -8.97 -6.74 7.54
N GLY A 239 -9.57 -5.92 6.67
CA GLY A 239 -10.37 -4.77 7.09
C GLY A 239 -11.00 -4.03 5.93
N PHE A 240 -11.74 -2.97 6.25
CA PHE A 240 -12.46 -2.16 5.26
C PHE A 240 -12.54 -0.69 5.67
N ALA A 241 -12.82 0.17 4.69
CA ALA A 241 -13.21 1.55 4.89
C ALA A 241 -14.12 2.04 3.76
N ASP A 242 -14.86 3.11 4.02
CA ASP A 242 -15.72 3.78 3.07
C ASP A 242 -14.88 4.52 2.01
N MET A 243 -15.16 4.28 0.72
CA MET A 243 -14.43 4.93 -0.37
C MET A 243 -14.73 6.42 -0.48
N HIS A 244 -15.90 6.90 -0.04
CA HIS A 244 -16.28 8.31 -0.09
C HIS A 244 -15.40 9.20 0.79
N LEU A 245 -14.74 8.61 1.80
CA LEU A 245 -13.88 9.31 2.75
C LEU A 245 -12.39 9.09 2.47
N MET A 246 -12.06 8.37 1.39
CA MET A 246 -10.67 8.11 1.02
C MET A 246 -10.04 9.32 0.36
N ASN A 247 -8.70 9.39 0.42
CA ASN A 247 -7.93 10.38 -0.30
C ASN A 247 -7.08 9.68 -1.38
N PRO A 248 -7.14 10.15 -2.64
CA PRO A 248 -6.50 9.49 -3.78
C PRO A 248 -4.96 9.49 -3.71
N GLU A 249 -4.34 10.35 -2.91
CA GLU A 249 -2.88 10.37 -2.68
C GLU A 249 -2.36 9.03 -2.10
N TRP A 250 -3.21 8.33 -1.36
CA TRP A 250 -2.85 7.14 -0.58
C TRP A 250 -3.04 5.82 -1.32
N MET A 251 -3.67 5.83 -2.48
CA MET A 251 -4.04 4.65 -3.26
C MET A 251 -3.71 4.82 -4.75
N GLY A 252 -3.96 3.78 -5.54
CA GLY A 252 -3.77 3.83 -6.99
C GLY A 252 -3.46 2.47 -7.60
N GLY A 253 -3.17 2.50 -8.89
CA GLY A 253 -2.60 1.34 -9.57
C GLY A 253 -1.07 1.44 -9.65
N PHE A 254 -0.41 0.28 -9.70
CA PHE A 254 1.02 0.17 -9.95
C PHE A 254 1.23 -0.85 -11.06
N ILE A 255 1.82 -0.43 -12.18
CA ILE A 255 1.97 -1.34 -13.30
C ILE A 255 3.24 -2.18 -13.15
N THR A 256 3.10 -3.48 -13.33
CA THR A 256 4.21 -4.45 -13.29
C THR A 256 4.40 -5.09 -14.66
N SER A 257 5.45 -5.90 -14.83
CA SER A 257 5.65 -6.70 -16.05
C SER A 257 4.65 -7.86 -16.18
N ALA A 258 3.94 -8.21 -15.10
CA ALA A 258 2.85 -9.18 -15.10
C ALA A 258 1.45 -8.54 -15.22
N GLY A 259 1.34 -7.21 -15.13
CA GLY A 259 0.06 -6.50 -15.18
C GLY A 259 -0.10 -5.41 -14.12
N PRO A 260 -1.21 -4.66 -14.14
CA PRO A 260 -1.54 -3.69 -13.11
C PRO A 260 -1.87 -4.34 -11.76
N GLU A 261 -1.25 -3.83 -10.72
CA GLU A 261 -1.49 -4.17 -9.32
C GLU A 261 -2.11 -2.98 -8.56
N CYS A 262 -2.51 -3.21 -7.32
CA CYS A 262 -3.16 -2.20 -6.47
C CYS A 262 -2.18 -1.65 -5.42
N ILE A 263 -2.19 -0.33 -5.21
CA ILE A 263 -1.55 0.34 -4.09
C ILE A 263 -2.63 0.62 -3.03
N CYS A 264 -2.29 0.32 -1.78
CA CYS A 264 -3.08 0.75 -0.63
C CYS A 264 -2.15 1.25 0.47
N SER A 265 -2.72 2.00 1.41
CA SER A 265 -2.06 2.43 2.63
C SER A 265 -2.89 2.11 3.87
N TRP A 266 -2.19 1.87 4.98
CA TRP A 266 -2.76 1.66 6.30
C TRP A 266 -2.04 2.55 7.29
N ALA A 267 -2.78 3.18 8.19
CA ALA A 267 -2.24 3.77 9.41
C ALA A 267 -2.98 3.18 10.62
N VAL A 268 -2.21 2.87 11.67
CA VAL A 268 -2.73 2.24 12.88
C VAL A 268 -2.08 2.90 14.08
N ALA A 269 -2.92 3.22 15.08
CA ALA A 269 -2.44 3.68 16.37
C ALA A 269 -2.10 2.45 17.21
N ILE A 270 -0.91 2.44 17.81
CA ILE A 270 -0.41 1.36 18.65
C ILE A 270 -0.34 1.88 20.10
N PRO A 271 -1.39 1.64 20.91
CA PRO A 271 -1.33 1.89 22.35
C PRO A 271 -0.21 1.05 22.99
N VAL A 272 0.64 1.70 23.79
CA VAL A 272 1.77 1.04 24.47
C VAL A 272 1.24 0.34 25.73
N ILE A 273 0.62 -0.83 25.53
CA ILE A 273 -0.05 -1.63 26.58
C ILE A 273 0.74 -2.86 27.03
N SER A 274 1.92 -3.10 26.45
CA SER A 274 2.86 -4.13 26.91
C SER A 274 4.32 -3.67 26.74
N GLU A 275 5.23 -4.26 27.53
CA GLU A 275 6.68 -4.08 27.36
C GLU A 275 7.15 -4.63 26.00
N SER A 276 6.43 -5.63 25.45
CA SER A 276 6.73 -6.17 24.12
C SER A 276 6.46 -5.14 23.02
N ILE A 277 5.34 -4.42 23.08
CA ILE A 277 5.05 -3.31 22.16
C ILE A 277 6.11 -2.21 22.30
N LEU A 278 6.46 -1.83 23.55
CA LEU A 278 7.47 -0.81 23.79
C LEU A 278 8.83 -1.19 23.18
N ALA A 279 9.26 -2.45 23.35
CA ALA A 279 10.50 -2.95 22.78
C ALA A 279 10.47 -2.99 21.24
N GLU A 280 9.35 -3.40 20.63
CA GLU A 280 9.22 -3.54 19.18
C GLU A 280 9.06 -2.19 18.47
N THR A 281 8.38 -1.22 19.10
CA THR A 281 8.31 0.16 18.59
C THR A 281 9.68 0.86 18.57
N GLY A 282 10.57 0.51 19.52
CA GLY A 282 11.95 0.99 19.56
C GLY A 282 12.93 0.23 18.66
N ARG A 283 12.51 -0.82 17.95
CA ARG A 283 13.42 -1.65 17.14
C ARG A 283 13.85 -0.92 15.84
N PRO A 284 15.15 -0.69 15.62
CA PRO A 284 15.63 -0.01 14.41
C PRO A 284 15.57 -0.92 13.17
N ASP A 285 15.54 -0.32 11.98
CA ASP A 285 15.45 -1.04 10.69
C ASP A 285 16.51 -2.14 10.51
N ARG A 286 17.74 -1.89 10.97
CA ARG A 286 18.86 -2.86 10.91
C ARG A 286 18.61 -4.15 11.69
N ASP A 287 17.68 -4.12 12.63
CA ASP A 287 17.31 -5.27 13.48
C ASP A 287 16.00 -5.93 13.02
N ILE A 288 15.38 -5.45 11.93
CA ILE A 288 14.16 -6.00 11.36
C ILE A 288 14.52 -6.87 10.14
N PRO A 289 14.31 -8.19 10.19
CA PRO A 289 14.68 -9.08 9.09
C PRO A 289 13.90 -8.79 7.80
N LEU A 290 14.61 -8.84 6.68
CA LEU A 290 14.10 -8.77 5.31
C LEU A 290 14.53 -10.04 4.54
N PRO A 291 13.69 -11.09 4.54
CA PRO A 291 13.94 -12.29 3.75
C PRO A 291 14.17 -11.97 2.27
N VAL A 292 15.19 -12.58 1.66
CA VAL A 292 15.50 -12.42 0.24
C VAL A 292 15.04 -13.66 -0.50
N ASN A 293 13.99 -13.51 -1.31
CA ASN A 293 13.43 -14.61 -2.08
C ASN A 293 13.88 -14.57 -3.55
N ASP A 294 14.19 -15.73 -4.10
CA ASP A 294 14.31 -15.90 -5.54
C ASP A 294 12.92 -16.05 -6.16
N ILE A 295 12.61 -15.22 -7.15
CA ILE A 295 11.30 -15.23 -7.82
C ILE A 295 11.09 -16.50 -8.66
N CYS A 296 12.16 -17.13 -9.15
CA CYS A 296 12.10 -18.32 -10.01
C CYS A 296 11.78 -19.57 -9.19
N SER A 297 12.54 -19.83 -8.12
CA SER A 297 12.32 -20.98 -7.24
C SER A 297 11.26 -20.76 -6.17
N ARG A 298 10.83 -19.51 -5.94
CA ARG A 298 9.93 -19.09 -4.84
C ARG A 298 10.46 -19.46 -3.45
N LYS A 299 11.78 -19.63 -3.31
CA LYS A 299 12.45 -19.97 -2.05
C LYS A 299 13.23 -18.76 -1.52
N ALA A 300 13.30 -18.66 -0.19
CA ALA A 300 14.25 -17.77 0.45
C ALA A 300 15.67 -18.29 0.19
N ILE A 301 16.54 -17.43 -0.34
CA ILE A 301 17.94 -17.75 -0.63
C ILE A 301 18.90 -17.07 0.36
N GLY A 302 18.37 -16.21 1.23
CA GLY A 302 19.08 -15.60 2.35
C GLY A 302 18.22 -14.56 3.06
N VAL A 303 18.86 -13.77 3.93
CA VAL A 303 18.19 -12.76 4.76
C VAL A 303 19.06 -11.51 4.80
N ALA A 304 18.45 -10.37 4.46
CA ALA A 304 18.94 -9.03 4.70
C ALA A 304 18.16 -8.42 5.88
N ASP A 305 18.31 -7.13 6.13
CA ASP A 305 17.50 -6.37 7.08
C ASP A 305 16.92 -5.12 6.40
N TYR A 306 15.97 -4.44 7.04
CA TYR A 306 15.45 -3.19 6.48
C TYR A 306 16.48 -2.05 6.54
N GLY A 307 17.52 -2.16 7.36
CA GLY A 307 18.60 -1.18 7.42
C GLY A 307 19.34 -1.07 6.09
N ASP A 308 19.56 -2.20 5.41
CA ASP A 308 20.12 -2.26 4.06
C ASP A 308 19.37 -1.42 3.01
N VAL A 309 18.06 -1.22 3.19
CA VAL A 309 17.18 -0.58 2.20
C VAL A 309 16.50 0.70 2.67
N TRP A 310 16.55 1.02 3.97
CA TRP A 310 15.96 2.22 4.57
C TRP A 310 16.88 3.06 5.45
N THR A 311 18.09 2.59 5.79
CA THR A 311 19.08 3.40 6.53
C THR A 311 20.08 4.05 5.56
N GLY A 312 20.32 5.36 5.70
CA GLY A 312 21.28 6.09 4.86
C GLY A 312 20.88 6.21 3.38
N VAL A 313 19.59 6.01 3.09
CA VAL A 313 18.99 6.11 1.76
C VAL A 313 18.07 7.33 1.67
N ASP A 314 17.69 7.73 0.46
CA ASP A 314 16.73 8.81 0.26
C ASP A 314 15.31 8.23 0.19
N LEU A 315 14.35 8.79 0.94
CA LEU A 315 12.95 8.37 0.85
C LEU A 315 12.28 8.88 -0.43
N ALA A 316 12.64 10.11 -0.84
CA ALA A 316 12.18 10.73 -2.07
C ALA A 316 13.13 10.43 -3.23
N VAL A 317 12.60 10.56 -4.43
CA VAL A 317 13.40 10.68 -5.66
C VAL A 317 13.44 12.17 -5.99
N GLU A 318 14.63 12.74 -6.09
CA GLU A 318 14.83 14.11 -6.56
C GLU A 318 14.53 14.22 -8.06
N PHE A 319 14.10 15.40 -8.50
CA PHE A 319 13.77 15.68 -9.90
C PHE A 319 14.41 17.00 -10.34
N GLU A 320 15.33 16.89 -11.29
CA GLU A 320 16.11 17.99 -11.88
C GLU A 320 15.85 18.06 -13.39
N PRO A 321 14.72 18.65 -13.82
CA PRO A 321 14.31 18.70 -15.23
C PRO A 321 15.36 19.33 -16.16
N GLU A 322 16.18 20.24 -15.64
CA GLU A 322 17.26 20.92 -16.35
C GLU A 322 18.40 19.98 -16.82
N ARG A 323 18.51 18.78 -16.24
CA ARG A 323 19.48 17.76 -16.65
C ARG A 323 19.00 16.93 -17.85
N CYS A 324 17.79 17.17 -18.33
CA CYS A 324 17.22 16.39 -19.42
C CYS A 324 18.02 16.59 -20.71
N ILE A 325 18.50 15.48 -21.28
CA ILE A 325 19.26 15.46 -22.54
C ILE A 325 18.38 15.28 -23.79
N PHE A 326 17.05 15.32 -23.63
CA PHE A 326 16.07 15.17 -24.72
C PHE A 326 16.30 13.91 -25.56
N CYS A 327 16.34 12.75 -24.91
CA CYS A 327 16.44 11.45 -25.58
C CYS A 327 15.38 11.30 -26.69
N PRO A 328 15.67 10.61 -27.81
CA PRO A 328 14.69 10.37 -28.87
C PRO A 328 13.43 9.63 -28.41
N SER A 329 13.57 8.70 -27.47
CA SER A 329 12.46 8.08 -26.72
C SER A 329 12.81 8.07 -25.23
N CYS A 330 11.85 8.51 -24.40
CA CYS A 330 12.03 8.59 -22.95
C CYS A 330 11.65 7.26 -22.31
N ARG A 331 12.64 6.36 -22.14
CA ARG A 331 12.46 5.08 -21.45
C ARG A 331 11.87 5.22 -20.04
N VAL A 332 12.10 6.36 -19.39
CA VAL A 332 11.64 6.62 -18.03
C VAL A 332 10.12 6.88 -17.99
N GLU A 333 9.60 7.64 -18.95
CA GLU A 333 8.16 7.90 -19.11
C GLU A 333 7.42 6.60 -19.44
N GLU A 334 7.91 5.87 -20.44
CA GLU A 334 7.35 4.58 -20.86
C GLU A 334 7.35 3.54 -19.72
N ALA A 335 8.42 3.53 -18.92
CA ALA A 335 8.58 2.59 -17.82
C ALA A 335 7.98 3.08 -16.50
N CYS A 336 7.43 4.29 -16.38
CA CYS A 336 6.91 4.76 -15.09
C CYS A 336 5.72 3.88 -14.65
N PRO A 337 5.82 3.14 -13.52
CA PRO A 337 4.75 2.23 -13.10
C PRO A 337 3.47 2.97 -12.67
N MET A 338 3.57 4.27 -12.42
CA MET A 338 2.47 5.14 -11.99
C MET A 338 1.90 5.99 -13.12
N GLY A 339 2.54 6.03 -14.29
CA GLY A 339 2.24 7.05 -15.31
C GLY A 339 2.44 8.49 -14.82
N ALA A 340 3.34 8.71 -13.85
CA ALA A 340 3.52 9.99 -13.17
C ALA A 340 4.47 10.96 -13.89
N LEU A 341 5.03 10.56 -15.04
CA LEU A 341 6.05 11.32 -15.75
C LEU A 341 5.56 11.59 -17.16
N SER A 342 5.78 12.80 -17.63
CA SER A 342 5.49 13.19 -19.01
C SER A 342 6.67 13.99 -19.58
N HIS A 343 6.82 13.95 -20.89
CA HIS A 343 7.81 14.74 -21.63
C HIS A 343 7.14 15.57 -22.74
N GLU A 344 5.92 16.05 -22.49
CA GLU A 344 5.16 16.86 -23.43
C GLU A 344 5.94 18.13 -23.81
N ALA A 345 5.91 18.49 -25.10
CA ALA A 345 6.58 19.68 -25.64
C ALA A 345 8.08 19.80 -25.31
N ARG A 346 8.78 18.67 -25.09
CA ARG A 346 10.18 18.63 -24.65
C ARG A 346 10.37 19.31 -23.28
N GLN A 347 9.41 19.17 -22.39
CA GLN A 347 9.54 19.61 -21.01
C GLN A 347 9.26 18.41 -20.11
N PRO A 348 10.28 17.87 -19.42
CA PRO A 348 10.04 16.81 -18.45
C PRO A 348 9.20 17.37 -17.31
N ALA A 349 8.11 16.69 -16.98
CA ALA A 349 7.27 17.00 -15.84
C ALA A 349 7.02 15.75 -15.01
N ARG A 350 6.76 15.96 -13.71
CA ARG A 350 6.40 14.91 -12.76
C ARG A 350 5.15 15.30 -12.00
N ASP A 351 4.14 14.44 -12.05
CA ASP A 351 2.98 14.55 -11.19
C ASP A 351 3.31 13.98 -9.80
N GLU A 352 3.51 14.88 -8.83
CA GLU A 352 3.80 14.52 -7.44
C GLU A 352 2.64 13.82 -6.73
N SER A 353 1.40 13.91 -7.23
CA SER A 353 0.25 13.17 -6.66
C SER A 353 0.27 11.69 -7.06
N LEU A 354 0.86 11.38 -8.22
CA LEU A 354 0.99 10.02 -8.76
C LEU A 354 2.32 9.37 -8.39
N CYS A 355 3.42 10.13 -8.33
CA CYS A 355 4.76 9.59 -8.11
C CYS A 355 4.82 8.67 -6.87
N PHE A 356 5.31 7.44 -7.04
CA PHE A 356 5.40 6.46 -5.94
C PHE A 356 6.80 6.40 -5.31
N HIS A 357 7.71 7.30 -5.71
CA HIS A 357 9.13 7.31 -5.33
C HIS A 357 9.81 5.91 -5.40
N CYS A 358 9.38 5.09 -6.36
CA CYS A 358 9.85 3.71 -6.50
C CYS A 358 11.32 3.60 -6.90
N GLY A 359 11.91 4.65 -7.48
CA GLY A 359 13.31 4.68 -7.87
C GLY A 359 13.64 4.18 -9.28
N LEU A 360 12.71 3.53 -9.99
CA LEU A 360 12.99 2.97 -11.31
C LEU A 360 13.50 4.02 -12.33
N CYS A 361 13.02 5.25 -12.23
CA CYS A 361 13.50 6.34 -13.08
C CYS A 361 14.99 6.67 -12.90
N VAL A 362 15.55 6.41 -11.70
CA VAL A 362 16.96 6.65 -11.38
C VAL A 362 17.87 5.69 -12.14
N SER A 363 17.48 4.42 -12.27
CA SER A 363 18.27 3.42 -13.01
C SER A 363 18.12 3.53 -14.54
N LEU A 364 17.07 4.20 -15.01
CA LEU A 364 16.74 4.29 -16.44
C LEU A 364 17.17 5.59 -17.12
N CYS A 365 17.33 6.69 -16.37
CA CYS A 365 17.61 8.01 -16.96
C CYS A 365 19.12 8.23 -17.19
N PRO A 366 19.62 8.23 -18.45
CA PRO A 366 21.03 8.50 -18.70
C PRO A 366 21.43 9.96 -18.45
N GLY A 367 20.47 10.90 -18.49
CA GLY A 367 20.71 12.32 -18.23
C GLY A 367 20.87 12.67 -16.75
N GLY A 368 20.52 11.75 -15.84
CA GLY A 368 20.58 12.01 -14.40
C GLY A 368 19.53 13.00 -13.91
N VAL A 369 18.38 13.09 -14.58
CA VAL A 369 17.22 13.92 -14.18
C VAL A 369 16.63 13.47 -12.85
N PHE A 370 16.77 12.19 -12.51
CA PHE A 370 16.25 11.61 -11.27
C PHE A 370 17.40 11.10 -10.42
N ARG A 371 17.43 11.49 -9.14
CA ARG A 371 18.45 11.05 -8.19
C ARG A 371 17.82 10.50 -6.92
N SER A 372 18.38 9.39 -6.44
CA SER A 372 18.02 8.80 -5.15
C SER A 372 19.03 7.71 -4.82
N ARG A 373 19.48 7.66 -3.56
CA ARG A 373 20.18 6.49 -3.01
C ARG A 373 19.12 5.45 -2.67
N LEU A 374 19.01 4.41 -3.48
CA LEU A 374 17.94 3.40 -3.32
C LEU A 374 18.28 2.30 -2.30
N GLY A 375 19.55 2.17 -1.93
CA GLY A 375 20.06 1.08 -1.09
C GLY A 375 20.43 -0.16 -1.89
N GLU A 376 20.89 -1.19 -1.17
CA GLU A 376 21.29 -2.47 -1.75
C GLU A 376 20.96 -3.59 -0.77
N VAL A 377 20.49 -4.73 -1.28
CA VAL A 377 20.28 -5.92 -0.48
C VAL A 377 21.63 -6.60 -0.24
N LYS A 378 22.03 -6.79 1.01
CA LYS A 378 23.25 -7.53 1.36
C LYS A 378 22.92 -8.99 1.64
N LEU A 379 23.01 -9.82 0.61
CA LEU A 379 22.76 -11.25 0.70
C LEU A 379 23.94 -11.96 1.36
N LYS A 380 23.74 -12.42 2.60
CA LYS A 380 24.69 -13.30 3.30
C LYS A 380 24.58 -14.72 2.73
N MET A 381 25.63 -15.18 2.07
CA MET A 381 25.70 -16.53 1.52
C MET A 381 26.12 -17.55 2.59
N PRO A 382 25.78 -18.85 2.45
CA PRO A 382 26.23 -19.89 3.38
C PRO A 382 27.76 -19.99 3.51
N SER A 383 28.52 -19.56 2.49
CA SER A 383 29.98 -19.51 2.51
C SER A 383 30.57 -18.37 3.37
N GLY A 384 29.73 -17.50 3.95
CA GLY A 384 30.15 -16.29 4.65
C GLY A 384 30.42 -15.09 3.74
N ALA A 385 30.46 -15.27 2.42
CA ALA A 385 30.57 -14.17 1.46
C ALA A 385 29.29 -13.32 1.46
N VAL A 386 29.45 -12.00 1.34
CA VAL A 386 28.33 -11.06 1.22
C VAL A 386 28.23 -10.60 -0.23
N ARG A 387 27.09 -10.91 -0.87
CA ARG A 387 26.76 -10.41 -2.19
C ARG A 387 25.89 -9.16 -2.06
N ARG A 388 26.34 -8.04 -2.61
CA ARG A 388 25.59 -6.78 -2.66
C ARG A 388 24.81 -6.72 -3.96
N ILE A 389 23.50 -6.46 -3.86
CA ILE A 389 22.60 -6.43 -5.02
C ILE A 389 21.85 -5.10 -4.99
N PRO A 390 22.01 -4.24 -6.01
CA PRO A 390 21.42 -2.90 -6.00
C PRO A 390 19.89 -2.98 -6.02
N VAL A 391 19.23 -2.14 -5.22
CA VAL A 391 17.78 -1.95 -5.34
C VAL A 391 17.50 -1.03 -6.53
N THR A 392 16.71 -1.51 -7.49
CA THR A 392 16.33 -0.73 -8.69
C THR A 392 14.87 -0.28 -8.67
N LEU A 393 14.03 -0.93 -7.85
CA LEU A 393 12.62 -0.58 -7.69
C LEU A 393 12.12 -0.94 -6.28
N ARG A 394 11.47 0.02 -5.63
CA ARG A 394 10.76 -0.15 -4.35
C ARG A 394 9.27 -0.37 -4.62
N GLN A 395 8.69 -1.40 -4.00
CA GLN A 395 7.23 -1.66 -4.01
C GLN A 395 6.53 -1.04 -2.79
N SER A 396 7.21 -0.12 -2.10
CA SER A 396 6.68 0.63 -0.96
C SER A 396 7.14 2.07 -1.03
N ASP A 397 6.26 2.95 -0.59
CA ASP A 397 6.51 4.39 -0.49
C ASP A 397 6.51 4.78 0.98
N ARG A 398 7.68 4.66 1.59
CA ARG A 398 7.89 5.00 3.01
C ARG A 398 7.70 6.49 3.25
N LEU A 399 8.04 7.37 2.29
CA LEU A 399 7.83 8.81 2.41
C LEU A 399 6.36 9.13 2.68
N ARG A 400 5.45 8.58 1.87
CA ARG A 400 4.02 8.80 2.06
C ARG A 400 3.47 8.04 3.27
N ALA A 401 4.00 6.86 3.59
CA ALA A 401 3.62 6.18 4.82
C ALA A 401 3.94 7.03 6.07
N VAL A 402 5.11 7.65 6.15
CA VAL A 402 5.45 8.61 7.22
C VAL A 402 4.41 9.72 7.33
N ARG A 403 4.06 10.37 6.21
CA ARG A 403 3.05 11.44 6.18
C ARG A 403 1.69 10.96 6.68
N LEU A 404 1.30 9.72 6.38
CA LEU A 404 0.07 9.12 6.86
C LEU A 404 0.12 8.81 8.37
N ALA A 405 1.27 8.41 8.91
CA ALA A 405 1.45 8.23 10.35
C ALA A 405 1.36 9.57 11.11
N GLU A 406 1.92 10.63 10.52
CA GLU A 406 1.79 12.00 11.03
C GLU A 406 0.35 12.50 10.95
N ASP A 407 -0.37 12.17 9.88
CA ASP A 407 -1.80 12.49 9.76
C ASP A 407 -2.62 11.82 10.86
N LEU A 408 -2.41 10.52 11.10
CA LEU A 408 -3.05 9.82 12.19
C LEU A 408 -2.70 10.44 13.56
N LYS A 409 -1.44 10.82 13.79
CA LYS A 409 -1.01 11.50 15.02
C LYS A 409 -1.79 12.80 15.22
N ARG A 410 -1.90 13.64 14.19
CA ARG A 410 -2.69 14.88 14.26
C ARG A 410 -4.14 14.61 14.62
N ARG A 411 -4.78 13.64 13.95
CA ARG A 411 -6.19 13.31 14.21
C ARG A 411 -6.44 12.78 15.61
N ILE A 412 -5.48 12.06 16.21
CA ILE A 412 -5.58 11.63 17.61
C ILE A 412 -5.49 12.85 18.53
N LEU A 413 -4.53 13.74 18.30
CA LEU A 413 -4.29 14.92 19.15
C LEU A 413 -5.42 15.97 19.07
N ASP A 414 -6.05 16.13 17.90
CA ASP A 414 -7.17 17.04 17.72
C ASP A 414 -8.54 16.42 18.09
N GLY A 415 -8.58 15.11 18.35
CA GLY A 415 -9.76 14.36 18.77
C GLY A 415 -10.69 13.90 17.64
N SER A 416 -10.32 14.12 16.37
CA SER A 416 -11.06 13.61 15.21
C SER A 416 -10.91 12.11 15.00
N PHE A 417 -9.84 11.49 15.52
CA PHE A 417 -9.67 10.04 15.53
C PHE A 417 -9.63 9.50 16.96
N ASN A 418 -10.59 8.64 17.29
CA ASN A 418 -10.65 7.99 18.59
C ASN A 418 -10.00 6.60 18.56
N ILE A 419 -9.15 6.33 19.54
CA ILE A 419 -8.59 4.99 19.77
C ILE A 419 -9.63 4.13 20.50
N VAL A 420 -9.94 2.96 19.94
CA VAL A 420 -10.94 2.03 20.49
C VAL A 420 -10.29 0.72 20.86
N GLN A 421 -10.69 0.17 22.01
CA GLN A 421 -10.26 -1.15 22.42
C GLN A 421 -10.83 -2.19 21.45
N PRO A 422 -10.02 -3.14 20.96
CA PRO A 422 -10.54 -4.21 20.11
C PRO A 422 -11.66 -4.98 20.82
N VAL A 423 -12.73 -5.29 20.08
CA VAL A 423 -13.86 -6.09 20.58
C VAL A 423 -13.54 -7.59 20.61
N GLY A 424 -12.47 -8.01 19.93
CA GLY A 424 -11.97 -9.38 19.92
C GLY A 424 -10.50 -9.45 19.54
N ARG A 425 -9.79 -10.45 20.03
CA ARG A 425 -8.40 -10.72 19.65
C ARG A 425 -8.31 -11.43 18.31
N ILE A 426 -7.19 -11.25 17.64
CA ILE A 426 -6.80 -12.01 16.44
C ILE A 426 -5.86 -13.13 16.89
N SER A 427 -6.15 -14.38 16.50
CA SER A 427 -5.49 -15.60 17.01
C SER A 427 -4.32 -16.13 16.19
#